data_AF-A0A3C0ZRK7-F1
#
_entry.id   AF-A0A3C0ZRK7-F1
#
_cell.length_a   1.000
_cell.length_b   1.000
_cell.length_c   1.000
_cell.angle_alpha   90.00
_cell.angle_beta   90.00
_cell.angle_gamma   90.00
#
_symmetry.space_group_name_H-M   'P 1'
#
loop_
_entity.id
_entity.type
_entity.pdbx_description
1 polymer ?
#
loop_
_entity_poly.entity_id
_entity_poly.type
_entity_poly.pdbx_seq_one_letter_code
_entity_poly.pdbx_strand_id
1 'polypeptide(L)'
;ALGFGFRCGFLGLLHMEVILERLEREYDLDLISTAPGVVYKVYKTDGTMMELTNPSNLPEPTAIERMEEPIVNAEIMVTTEFIGPIMQLCQERRGRYIST
;
A
#
# COMPACT_ATOMS: atom_id res chain seq x y z
N ALA A 1 -6.55 -20.25 -7.06
CA ALA A 1 -7.34 -19.36 -7.94
C ALA A 1 -8.68 -19.12 -7.25
N LEU A 2 -8.93 -17.89 -6.79
CA LEU A 2 -10.09 -17.50 -5.96
C LEU A 2 -11.37 -17.21 -6.79
N GLY A 3 -11.49 -17.78 -7.99
CA GLY A 3 -12.62 -17.53 -8.87
C GLY A 3 -12.62 -16.11 -9.45
N PHE A 4 -13.81 -15.63 -9.85
CA PHE A 4 -14.02 -14.29 -10.37
C PHE A 4 -14.06 -13.27 -9.23
N GLY A 5 -13.44 -12.12 -9.44
CA GLY A 5 -13.41 -11.04 -8.46
C GLY A 5 -13.23 -9.68 -9.14
N PHE A 6 -13.30 -8.63 -8.32
CA PHE A 6 -13.14 -7.26 -8.77
C PHE A 6 -11.88 -6.64 -8.21
N ARG A 7 -11.26 -5.77 -9.00
CA ARG A 7 -10.17 -4.92 -8.54
C ARG A 7 -10.71 -3.53 -8.27
N CYS A 8 -10.70 -3.14 -7.00
CA CYS A 8 -11.17 -1.83 -6.55
C CYS A 8 -10.01 -0.99 -6.03
N GLY A 9 -10.01 0.30 -6.35
CA GLY A 9 -9.09 1.28 -5.77
C GLY A 9 -9.74 1.99 -4.58
N PHE A 10 -8.98 2.23 -3.52
CA PHE A 10 -9.45 2.90 -2.31
C PHE A 10 -8.50 4.04 -1.92
N LEU A 11 -9.03 5.02 -1.19
CA LEU A 11 -8.25 6.17 -0.70
C LEU A 11 -7.34 5.82 0.49
N GLY A 12 -7.58 4.68 1.15
CA GLY A 12 -6.82 4.22 2.30
C GLY A 12 -7.44 2.98 2.93
N LEU A 13 -6.80 2.46 3.97
CA LEU A 13 -7.23 1.24 4.67
C LEU A 13 -8.64 1.38 5.26
N LEU A 14 -8.92 2.48 5.96
CA LEU A 14 -10.25 2.72 6.53
C LEU A 14 -11.33 2.80 5.45
N HIS A 15 -11.04 3.44 4.31
CA HIS A 15 -12.01 3.52 3.21
C HIS A 15 -12.33 2.13 2.66
N MET A 16 -11.34 1.23 2.59
CA MET A 16 -11.55 -0.16 2.20
C MET A 16 -12.39 -0.91 3.25
N GLU A 17 -12.04 -0.80 4.53
CA GLU A 17 -12.76 -1.49 5.62
C GLU A 17 -14.24 -1.09 5.68
N VAL A 18 -14.54 0.21 5.59
CA VAL A 18 -15.92 0.70 5.58
C VAL A 18 -16.71 0.12 4.40
N ILE A 19 -16.12 0.07 3.21
CA ILE A 19 -16.82 -0.47 2.03
C ILE A 19 -17.04 -1.98 2.15
N LEU A 20 -16.06 -2.73 2.66
CA LEU A 20 -16.21 -4.16 2.90
C LEU A 20 -17.32 -4.44 3.92
N GLU A 21 -17.28 -3.77 5.08
CA GLU A 21 -18.30 -3.94 6.13
C GLU A 21 -19.71 -3.57 5.64
N ARG A 22 -19.83 -2.53 4.82
CA ARG A 22 -21.11 -2.16 4.21
C ARG A 22 -21.60 -3.19 3.22
N LEU A 23 -20.73 -3.74 2.37
CA LEU A 23 -21.12 -4.78 1.41
C LEU A 23 -21.57 -6.06 2.11
N GLU A 24 -20.87 -6.48 3.16
CA GLU A 24 -21.25 -7.63 3.97
C GLU A 24 -22.60 -7.42 4.67
N ARG A 25 -22.81 -6.26 5.32
CA ARG A 25 -24.03 -6.02 6.11
C ARG A 25 -25.25 -5.64 5.29
N GLU A 26 -25.09 -4.83 4.25
CA GLU A 26 -26.22 -4.30 3.48
C GLU A 26 -26.65 -5.26 2.37
N TYR A 27 -25.75 -6.12 1.88
CA TYR A 27 -26.00 -7.00 0.74
C TYR A 27 -25.81 -8.49 1.05
N ASP A 28 -25.48 -8.86 2.30
CA ASP A 28 -25.28 -10.25 2.75
C ASP A 28 -24.28 -11.02 1.87
N LEU A 29 -23.20 -10.33 1.47
CA LEU A 29 -22.15 -10.87 0.62
C LEU A 29 -20.98 -11.37 1.46
N ASP A 30 -20.57 -12.63 1.27
CA ASP A 30 -19.33 -13.16 1.83
C ASP A 30 -18.16 -12.82 0.88
N LEU A 31 -17.27 -11.92 1.31
CA LEU A 31 -16.22 -11.33 0.47
C LEU A 31 -14.83 -11.74 0.96
N ILE A 32 -13.98 -12.16 0.02
CA ILE A 32 -12.56 -12.43 0.29
C ILE A 32 -11.73 -11.27 -0.28
N SER A 33 -11.11 -10.48 0.59
CA SER A 33 -10.18 -9.41 0.20
C SER A 33 -8.72 -9.87 0.26
N THR A 34 -7.93 -9.52 -0.75
CA THR A 34 -6.47 -9.68 -0.74
C THR A 34 -5.79 -8.46 -0.11
N ALA A 35 -4.55 -8.62 0.36
CA ALA A 35 -3.77 -7.51 0.89
C ALA A 35 -3.70 -6.33 -0.11
N PRO A 36 -3.92 -5.09 0.34
CA PRO A 36 -3.90 -3.92 -0.53
C PRO A 36 -2.48 -3.68 -1.05
N GLY A 37 -2.36 -3.43 -2.34
CA GLY A 37 -1.11 -3.04 -2.99
C GLY A 37 -1.02 -1.54 -3.18
N VAL A 38 0.20 -1.01 -3.15
CA VAL A 38 0.49 0.38 -3.54
C VAL A 38 0.88 0.44 -5.02
N VAL A 39 0.71 1.62 -5.63
CA VAL A 39 1.14 1.86 -7.02
C VAL A 39 2.63 2.18 -7.02
N TYR A 40 3.42 1.37 -7.71
CA TYR A 40 4.85 1.63 -7.92
C TYR A 40 5.04 2.39 -9.24
N LYS A 41 6.05 3.25 -9.29
CA LYS A 41 6.49 3.87 -10.56
C LYS A 41 7.74 3.14 -11.02
N VAL A 42 7.66 2.49 -12.17
CA VAL A 42 8.76 1.74 -12.76
C VAL A 42 9.30 2.55 -13.93
N TYR A 43 10.60 2.88 -13.86
CA TYR A 43 11.32 3.52 -14.95
C TYR A 43 12.06 2.45 -15.70
N LYS A 44 11.78 2.36 -17.00
CA LYS A 44 12.41 1.41 -17.89
C LYS A 44 13.71 1.97 -18.45
N THR A 45 14.58 1.09 -18.90
CA THR A 45 15.84 1.43 -19.56
C THR A 45 15.65 2.19 -20.90
N ASP A 46 14.45 2.14 -21.46
CA ASP A 46 14.05 2.93 -22.65
C ASP A 46 13.65 4.39 -22.30
N GLY A 47 13.71 4.77 -21.02
CA GLY A 47 13.34 6.10 -20.53
C GLY A 47 11.83 6.28 -20.28
N THR A 48 11.01 5.26 -20.50
CA THR A 48 9.56 5.32 -20.23
C THR A 48 9.25 5.05 -18.76
N MET A 49 8.23 5.74 -18.24
CA MET A 49 7.70 5.51 -16.89
C MET A 49 6.36 4.78 -17.02
N MET A 50 6.22 3.70 -16.26
CA MET A 50 4.95 2.97 -16.14
C MET A 50 4.50 2.91 -14.68
N GLU A 51 3.20 3.10 -14.47
CA GLU A 51 2.56 2.88 -13.18
C GLU A 51 2.21 1.40 -13.02
N LEU A 52 2.93 0.73 -12.14
CA LEU A 52 2.71 -0.65 -11.81
C LEU A 52 1.65 -0.72 -10.71
N THR A 53 0.42 -1.03 -11.13
CA THR A 53 -0.67 -1.30 -10.21
C THR A 53 -0.70 -2.78 -9.86
N ASN A 54 -0.46 -3.69 -10.81
CA ASN A 54 -0.49 -5.14 -10.58
C ASN A 54 0.94 -5.72 -10.58
N PRO A 55 1.37 -6.45 -9.54
CA PRO A 55 2.64 -7.16 -9.55
C PRO A 55 2.82 -8.10 -10.75
N SER A 56 1.74 -8.67 -11.31
CA SER A 56 1.82 -9.52 -12.49
C SER A 56 2.20 -8.78 -13.78
N ASN A 57 2.05 -7.45 -13.80
CA ASN A 57 2.43 -6.61 -14.94
C ASN A 57 3.87 -6.10 -14.82
N LEU A 58 4.65 -6.65 -13.88
CA LEU A 58 6.03 -6.26 -13.69
C LEU A 58 6.82 -6.65 -14.96
N PRO A 59 7.52 -5.70 -15.61
CA PRO A 59 8.34 -6.01 -16.77
C PRO A 59 9.55 -6.86 -16.36
N GLU A 60 10.20 -7.47 -17.35
CA GLU A 60 11.43 -8.23 -17.14
C GLU A 60 12.49 -7.37 -16.43
N PRO A 61 13.24 -7.92 -15.44
CA PRO A 61 14.22 -7.16 -14.66
C PRO A 61 15.28 -6.44 -15.51
N THR A 62 15.59 -6.97 -16.70
CA THR A 62 16.54 -6.37 -17.66
C THR A 62 16.04 -5.07 -18.27
N ALA A 63 14.73 -4.85 -18.30
CA ALA A 63 14.11 -3.64 -18.80
C ALA A 63 13.89 -2.58 -17.71
N ILE A 64 14.22 -2.87 -16.44
CA ILE A 64 14.01 -1.97 -15.31
C ILE A 64 15.30 -1.22 -14.98
N GLU A 65 15.25 0.10 -15.03
CA GLU A 65 16.36 0.95 -14.59
C GLU A 65 16.25 1.24 -13.09
N ARG A 66 15.06 1.67 -12.63
CA ARG A 66 14.78 1.93 -11.22
C ARG A 66 13.28 1.84 -10.92
N MET A 67 12.96 1.62 -9.64
CA MET A 67 11.59 1.60 -9.13
C MET A 67 11.45 2.58 -7.98
N GLU A 68 10.37 3.34 -7.99
CA GLU A 68 10.00 4.25 -6.92
C GLU A 68 8.75 3.70 -6.22
N GLU A 69 8.83 3.61 -4.89
CA GLU A 69 7.70 3.29 -4.03
C GLU A 69 7.10 4.58 -3.44
N PRO A 70 5.79 4.64 -3.19
CA PRO A 70 5.18 5.80 -2.56
C PRO A 70 5.59 5.88 -1.09
N ILE A 71 6.13 7.04 -0.70
CA ILE A 71 6.50 7.38 0.69
C ILE A 71 5.54 8.45 1.20
N VAL A 72 5.20 8.37 2.48
CA VAL A 72 4.31 9.33 3.16
C VAL A 72 5.04 9.97 4.33
N ASN A 73 4.71 11.22 4.61
CA ASN A 73 5.07 11.87 5.87
C ASN A 73 3.95 11.58 6.87
N ALA A 74 4.30 10.98 8.01
CA ALA A 74 3.37 10.66 9.08
C ALA A 74 3.74 11.43 10.34
N GLU A 75 2.74 12.05 10.97
CA GLU A 75 2.86 12.69 12.27
C GLU A 75 2.15 11.81 13.31
N ILE A 76 2.86 11.47 14.39
CA ILE A 76 2.36 10.56 15.42
C ILE A 76 2.37 11.30 16.75
N MET A 77 1.17 11.55 17.30
CA MET A 77 0.97 12.14 18.62
C MET A 77 0.84 11.04 19.66
N VAL A 78 1.78 10.96 20.59
CA VAL A 78 1.78 9.98 21.69
C VAL A 78 2.28 10.61 22.99
N THR A 79 1.95 10.00 24.13
CA THR A 79 2.53 10.37 25.42
C THR A 79 4.01 9.98 25.48
N THR A 80 4.77 10.65 26.35
CA THR A 80 6.24 10.52 26.42
C THR A 80 6.72 9.09 26.71
N GLU A 81 5.91 8.30 27.41
CA GLU A 81 6.20 6.90 27.74
C GLU A 81 6.24 5.97 26.51
N PHE A 82 5.54 6.32 25.42
CA PHE A 82 5.46 5.47 24.22
C PHE A 82 6.42 5.90 23.09
N ILE A 83 7.18 6.98 23.26
CA ILE A 83 8.08 7.50 22.21
C ILE A 83 9.07 6.41 21.76
N GLY A 84 9.75 5.75 22.71
CA GLY A 84 10.74 4.71 22.40
C GLY A 84 10.16 3.53 21.59
N PRO A 85 9.12 2.85 22.10
CA PRO A 85 8.46 1.77 21.37
C PRO A 85 7.95 2.17 19.98
N ILE A 86 7.37 3.36 19.84
CA ILE A 86 6.86 3.86 18.56
C ILE A 86 8.00 4.16 17.59
N MET A 87 9.10 4.76 18.05
CA MET A 87 10.28 4.98 17.21
C MET A 87 10.86 3.66 16.69
N GLN A 88 10.96 2.64 17.55
CA GLN A 88 11.42 1.32 17.14
C GLN A 88 10.48 0.70 16.09
N LEU A 89 9.16 0.77 16.31
CA LEU A 89 8.16 0.28 15.36
C LEU A 89 8.27 0.98 14.00
N CYS A 90 8.45 2.30 13.98
CA CYS A 90 8.65 3.06 12.75
C CYS A 90 9.92 2.61 12.02
N GLN A 91 11.02 2.40 12.75
CA GLN A 91 12.29 1.96 12.16
C GLN A 91 12.21 0.55 11.57
N GLU A 92 11.52 -0.39 12.23
CA GLU A 92 11.23 -1.73 11.71
C GLU A 92 10.41 -1.70 10.41
N ARG A 93 9.63 -0.63 10.20
CA ARG A 93 8.86 -0.39 8.97
C ARG A 93 9.59 0.46 7.93
N ARG A 94 10.92 0.61 8.03
CA ARG A 94 11.77 1.44 7.15
C ARG A 94 11.46 2.95 7.24
N GLY A 95 10.82 3.39 8.32
CA GLY A 95 10.55 4.80 8.58
C GLY A 95 11.84 5.55 8.95
N ARG A 96 12.02 6.74 8.38
CA ARG A 96 13.10 7.65 8.74
C ARG A 96 12.55 8.76 9.62
N TYR A 97 13.12 8.92 10.81
CA TYR A 97 12.80 10.06 11.67
C TYR A 97 13.28 11.36 11.01
N ILE A 98 12.39 12.34 10.87
CA ILE A 98 12.67 13.63 10.21
C ILE A 98 12.90 14.71 11.27
N SER A 99 11.87 15.00 12.08
CA SER A 99 11.94 15.94 13.20
C SER A 99 10.69 15.81 14.08
N THR A 100 10.80 16.29 15.32
CA THR A 100 9.68 16.60 16.22
C THR A 100 9.40 18.09 16.13
#